data_AF-A0AAV8ZHY6-F1
#
_entry.id   AF-A0AAV8ZHY6-F1
#
_cell.length_a   1.000
_cell.length_b   1.000
_cell.length_c   1.000
_cell.angle_alpha   90.00
_cell.angle_beta   90.00
_cell.angle_gamma   90.00
#
_symmetry.space_group_name_H-M   'P 1'
#
loop_
_entity.id
_entity.type
_entity.pdbx_description
1 polymer ?
#
loop_
_entity_poly.entity_id
_entity_poly.type
_entity_poly.pdbx_seq_one_letter_code
_entity_poly.pdbx_strand_id
1 'polypeptide(L)'
;MLPGIKELNFFRIPSMYGPNRKINKLAERRRQMWINALKRADLTETKIKYARVCSKHFISGKPASLTDETNPDWVPSKNMGYTSVASSLQSQGLNRFQRGKRRAERVPNDR
;
A
#
# COMPACT_ATOMS: atom_id res chain seq x y z
N MET A 1 -22.01 22.57 0.21
CA MET A 1 -20.75 21.79 0.27
C MET A 1 -21.08 20.43 0.86
N LEU A 2 -20.74 19.34 0.18
CA LEU A 2 -20.99 17.99 0.70
C LEU A 2 -19.97 17.67 1.81
N PRO A 3 -20.41 17.31 3.03
CA PRO A 3 -19.50 16.93 4.10
C PRO A 3 -18.83 15.59 3.76
N GLY A 4 -17.49 15.53 3.80
CA GLY A 4 -16.77 14.26 3.92
C GLY A 4 -15.82 13.84 2.80
N ILE A 5 -15.55 14.67 1.78
CA ILE A 5 -14.43 14.39 0.87
C ILE A 5 -13.13 14.71 1.61
N LYS A 6 -12.48 13.69 2.19
CA LYS A 6 -11.09 13.82 2.64
C LYS A 6 -10.24 14.08 1.41
N GLU A 7 -9.79 15.31 1.24
CA GLU A 7 -8.78 15.72 0.26
C GLU A 7 -7.62 14.73 0.29
N LEU A 8 -7.37 14.06 -0.85
CA LEU A 8 -6.26 13.13 -0.99
C LEU A 8 -5.10 13.85 -1.68
N ASN A 9 -3.96 13.87 -1.01
CA ASN A 9 -2.71 14.32 -1.61
C ASN A 9 -2.05 13.17 -2.35
N PHE A 10 -1.46 13.45 -3.50
CA PHE A 10 -0.78 12.46 -4.33
C PHE A 10 0.69 12.81 -4.49
N PHE A 11 1.56 11.93 -4.02
CA PHE A 11 3.01 12.14 -4.01
C PHE A 11 3.66 11.36 -5.15
N ARG A 12 4.64 11.98 -5.83
CA ARG A 12 5.44 11.31 -6.85
C ARG A 12 6.43 10.35 -6.20
N ILE A 13 6.76 9.27 -6.89
CA ILE A 13 7.92 8.46 -6.54
C ILE A 13 9.17 9.35 -6.62
N PRO A 14 10.09 9.32 -5.63
CA PRO A 14 11.27 10.18 -5.61
C PRO A 14 12.12 10.09 -6.88
N SER A 15 12.67 11.24 -7.30
CA SER A 15 13.72 11.31 -8.32
C SER A 15 15.07 10.92 -7.73
N MET A 16 15.98 10.42 -8.57
CA MET A 16 17.35 10.03 -8.17
C MET A 16 18.33 11.23 -8.16
N TYR A 17 17.91 12.38 -8.70
CA TYR A 17 18.77 13.54 -8.91
C TYR A 17 18.49 14.64 -7.87
N GLY A 18 19.54 15.04 -7.17
CA GLY A 18 19.59 16.14 -6.22
C GLY A 18 20.90 16.94 -6.37
N PRO A 19 21.13 17.92 -5.48
CA PRO A 19 22.18 18.93 -5.65
C PRO A 19 23.60 18.39 -5.43
N ASN A 20 23.78 17.22 -4.82
CA ASN A 20 25.10 16.65 -4.57
C ASN A 20 25.07 15.12 -4.44
N ARG A 21 26.25 14.50 -4.49
CA ARG A 21 26.43 13.04 -4.46
C ARG A 21 25.82 12.39 -3.21
N LYS A 22 25.89 13.03 -2.04
CA LYS A 22 25.33 12.47 -0.79
C LYS A 22 23.80 12.43 -0.87
N ILE A 23 23.18 13.51 -1.31
CA ILE A 23 21.72 13.58 -1.51
C ILE A 23 21.26 12.61 -2.60
N ASN A 24 22.01 12.45 -3.70
CA ASN A 24 21.68 11.47 -4.74
C ASN A 24 21.65 10.04 -4.18
N LYS A 25 22.64 9.68 -3.34
CA LYS A 25 22.65 8.36 -2.69
C LYS A 25 21.44 8.12 -1.78
N LEU A 26 21.02 9.14 -1.03
CA LEU A 26 19.80 9.08 -0.21
C LEU A 26 18.54 8.96 -1.06
N ALA A 27 18.44 9.76 -2.11
CA ALA A 27 17.30 9.78 -3.02
C ALA A 27 17.15 8.45 -3.76
N GLU A 28 18.27 7.87 -4.21
CA GLU A 28 18.34 6.54 -4.81
C GLU A 28 17.80 5.47 -3.86
N ARG A 29 18.32 5.43 -2.63
CA ARG A 29 17.89 4.47 -1.61
C ARG A 29 16.40 4.58 -1.34
N ARG A 30 15.92 5.82 -1.15
CA ARG A 30 14.50 6.08 -0.89
C ARG A 30 13.63 5.62 -2.05
N ARG A 31 14.04 5.92 -3.28
CA ARG A 31 13.33 5.52 -4.51
C ARG A 31 13.22 4.01 -4.62
N GLN A 32 14.32 3.29 -4.43
CA GLN A 32 14.34 1.82 -4.44
C GLN A 32 13.40 1.25 -3.38
N MET A 33 13.42 1.79 -2.17
CA MET A 33 12.51 1.35 -1.11
C MET A 33 11.04 1.63 -1.44
N TRP A 34 10.71 2.77 -2.07
CA TRP A 34 9.35 3.03 -2.55
C TRP A 34 8.89 2.04 -3.62
N ILE A 35 9.75 1.73 -4.59
CA ILE A 35 9.44 0.74 -5.65
C ILE A 35 9.21 -0.64 -5.03
N ASN A 36 10.08 -1.04 -4.10
CA ASN A 36 9.94 -2.30 -3.38
C ASN A 36 8.66 -2.33 -2.53
N ALA A 37 8.29 -1.22 -1.91
CA ALA A 37 7.04 -1.09 -1.17
C ALA A 37 5.82 -1.16 -2.10
N LEU A 38 5.89 -0.79 -3.37
CA LEU A 38 4.73 -0.98 -4.25
C LEU A 38 4.49 -2.45 -4.61
N LYS A 39 5.53 -3.30 -4.57
CA LYS A 39 5.49 -4.74 -4.94
C LYS A 39 4.75 -5.02 -6.25
N ARG A 40 4.89 -4.13 -7.22
CA ARG A 40 4.26 -4.27 -8.54
C ARG A 40 5.30 -4.71 -9.56
N ALA A 41 5.09 -5.88 -10.15
CA ALA A 41 5.97 -6.43 -11.18
C ALA A 41 5.94 -5.62 -12.49
N ASP A 42 4.86 -4.87 -12.73
CA ASP A 42 4.66 -4.13 -13.98
C ASP A 42 5.25 -2.71 -13.97
N LEU A 43 5.98 -2.31 -12.91
CA LEU A 43 6.58 -0.99 -12.79
C LEU A 43 7.84 -0.86 -13.65
N THR A 44 7.69 -0.25 -14.82
CA THR A 44 8.79 0.23 -15.65
C THR A 44 9.19 1.66 -15.26
N GLU A 45 10.37 2.13 -15.68
CA GLU A 45 10.82 3.50 -15.44
C GLU A 45 9.83 4.55 -15.96
N THR A 46 9.26 4.29 -17.15
CA THR A 46 8.23 5.14 -17.77
C THR A 46 6.96 5.24 -16.92
N LYS A 47 6.52 4.12 -16.31
CA LYS A 47 5.37 4.11 -15.40
C LYS A 47 5.70 4.79 -14.07
N ILE A 48 6.89 4.55 -13.52
CA ILE A 48 7.35 5.14 -12.25
C ILE A 48 7.32 6.68 -12.31
N LYS A 49 7.75 7.27 -13.43
CA LYS A 49 7.71 8.73 -13.63
C LYS A 49 6.34 9.37 -13.38
N TYR A 50 5.28 8.67 -13.79
CA TYR A 50 3.89 9.16 -13.68
C TYR A 50 3.13 8.56 -12.51
N ALA A 51 3.65 7.49 -11.89
CA ALA A 51 3.05 6.86 -10.73
C ALA A 51 2.96 7.82 -9.54
N ARG A 52 1.86 7.68 -8.79
CA ARG A 52 1.58 8.45 -7.58
C ARG A 52 1.17 7.54 -6.45
N VAL A 53 1.53 7.95 -5.24
CA VAL A 53 1.13 7.31 -3.99
C VAL A 53 0.28 8.31 -3.21
N CYS A 54 -0.94 7.94 -2.85
CA CYS A 54 -1.84 8.84 -2.11
C CYS A 54 -1.47 8.93 -0.62
N SER A 55 -1.94 9.98 0.06
CA SER A 55 -1.71 10.25 1.48
C SER A 55 -2.06 9.10 2.41
N LYS A 56 -3.04 8.25 2.05
CA LYS A 56 -3.47 7.09 2.86
C LYS A 56 -2.37 6.03 3.07
N HIS A 57 -1.27 6.09 2.33
CA HIS A 57 -0.16 5.16 2.46
C HIS A 57 0.90 5.60 3.49
N PHE A 58 0.73 6.79 4.07
CA PHE A 58 1.58 7.36 5.11
C PHE A 58 0.77 7.58 6.39
N ILE A 59 1.42 7.44 7.55
CA ILE A 59 0.84 7.63 8.88
C ILE A 59 0.43 9.09 9.08
N SER A 60 1.32 10.02 8.78
CA SER A 60 1.08 11.47 8.85
C SER A 60 0.35 12.02 7.61
N GLY A 61 -0.01 11.17 6.65
CA GLY A 61 -0.64 11.58 5.41
C GLY A 61 0.32 12.17 4.36
N LYS A 62 1.63 12.18 4.63
CA LYS A 62 2.65 12.64 3.67
C LYS A 62 3.99 11.93 3.89
N PRO A 63 4.85 11.88 2.87
CA PRO A 63 6.20 11.36 3.03
C PRO A 63 7.06 12.29 3.90
N ALA A 64 7.94 11.70 4.71
CA ALA A 64 8.91 12.44 5.52
C ALA A 64 9.96 13.18 4.67
N SER A 65 10.78 14.02 5.31
CA SER A 65 11.94 14.63 4.65
C SER A 65 12.90 13.57 4.12
N LEU A 66 13.63 13.86 3.03
CA LEU A 66 14.60 12.92 2.47
C LEU A 66 15.71 12.57 3.46
N THR A 67 16.12 13.52 4.31
CA THR A 67 17.20 13.33 5.29
C THR A 67 16.75 12.66 6.59
N ASP A 68 15.45 12.49 6.79
CA ASP A 68 14.87 11.87 8.00
C ASP A 68 14.60 10.37 7.74
N GLU A 69 15.68 9.62 7.52
CA GLU A 69 15.63 8.21 7.10
C GLU A 69 14.98 7.30 8.15
N THR A 70 15.03 7.70 9.42
CA THR A 70 14.46 6.95 10.55
C THR A 70 12.95 7.11 10.69
N ASN A 71 12.35 8.03 9.94
CA ASN A 71 10.91 8.30 10.02
C ASN A 71 10.11 7.14 9.44
N PRO A 72 9.04 6.66 10.11
CA PRO A 72 8.19 5.61 9.55
C PRO A 72 7.47 6.02 8.25
N ASP A 73 7.31 7.32 7.99
CA ASP A 73 6.78 7.87 6.73
C ASP A 73 7.85 8.16 5.68
N TRP A 74 9.10 7.74 5.89
CA TRP A 74 10.13 7.87 4.87
C TRP A 74 9.77 7.05 3.61
N VAL A 75 9.05 5.94 3.78
CA VAL A 75 8.57 5.04 2.72
C VAL A 75 7.08 4.74 2.95
N PRO A 76 6.25 4.63 1.89
CA PRO A 76 4.86 4.23 2.06
C PRO A 76 4.76 2.82 2.64
N SER A 77 3.92 2.66 3.66
CA SER A 77 3.78 1.39 4.40
C SER A 77 2.35 1.02 4.73
N LYS A 78 1.41 1.98 4.72
CA LYS A 78 0.00 1.74 5.05
C LYS A 78 -0.80 1.33 3.83
N ASN A 79 -1.79 0.46 4.03
CA ASN A 79 -2.79 0.12 3.01
C ASN A 79 -2.20 -0.31 1.66
N MET A 80 -1.05 -0.99 1.66
CA MET A 80 -0.32 -1.35 0.43
C MET A 80 -0.97 -2.49 -0.37
N GLY A 81 -2.10 -3.02 0.11
CA GLY A 81 -2.88 -4.04 -0.61
C GLY A 81 -2.22 -5.41 -0.68
N TYR A 82 -1.16 -5.64 0.08
CA TYR A 82 -0.58 -6.98 0.17
C TYR A 82 -1.58 -7.91 0.84
N THR A 83 -1.84 -9.05 0.21
CA THR A 83 -2.48 -10.16 0.90
C THR A 83 -1.49 -10.68 1.93
N SER A 84 -1.73 -10.40 3.22
CA SER A 84 -1.05 -11.19 4.24
C SER A 84 -1.56 -12.62 4.08
N VAL A 85 -0.66 -13.60 4.09
CA VAL A 85 -1.04 -15.03 4.01
C VAL A 85 -2.08 -15.34 5.10
N ALA A 86 -1.93 -14.74 6.27
CA ALA A 86 -2.90 -14.81 7.37
C ALA A 86 -4.29 -14.25 7.01
N SER A 87 -4.38 -13.09 6.36
CA SER A 87 -5.66 -12.50 5.92
C SER A 87 -6.32 -13.32 4.81
N SER A 88 -5.52 -13.88 3.89
CA SER A 88 -6.01 -14.81 2.87
C SER A 88 -6.58 -16.08 3.52
N LEU A 89 -5.86 -16.70 4.45
CA LEU A 89 -6.30 -17.89 5.19
C LEU A 89 -7.55 -17.63 6.05
N GLN A 90 -7.64 -16.47 6.71
CA GLN A 90 -8.84 -16.07 7.46
C GLN A 90 -10.07 -15.92 6.56
N SER A 91 -9.94 -15.29 5.39
CA SER A 91 -11.06 -15.17 4.45
C SER A 91 -11.52 -16.54 3.90
N GLN A 92 -10.58 -17.47 3.64
CA GLN A 92 -10.90 -18.85 3.25
C GLN A 92 -11.63 -19.63 4.36
N GLY A 93 -11.21 -19.46 5.62
CA GLY A 93 -11.85 -20.07 6.79
C GLY A 93 -13.28 -19.59 6.98
N LEU A 94 -13.51 -18.27 6.89
CA LEU A 94 -14.84 -17.66 6.97
C LEU A 94 -15.74 -18.14 5.83
N ASN A 95 -15.22 -18.20 4.60
CA ASN A 95 -15.96 -18.73 3.45
C ASN A 95 -16.33 -20.21 3.62
N ARG A 96 -15.44 -21.04 4.19
CA ARG A 96 -15.72 -22.46 4.50
C ARG A 96 -16.83 -22.59 5.54
N PHE A 97 -16.75 -21.82 6.63
CA PHE A 97 -17.76 -21.79 7.68
C PHE A 97 -19.14 -21.41 7.14
N GLN A 98 -19.23 -20.32 6.36
CA GLN A 98 -20.47 -19.87 5.75
C GLN A 98 -21.08 -20.92 4.81
N ARG A 99 -20.27 -21.63 4.01
CA ARG A 99 -20.74 -22.74 3.17
C ARG A 99 -21.31 -23.90 4.01
N GLY A 100 -20.67 -24.22 5.14
CA GLY A 100 -21.18 -25.23 6.07
C GLY A 100 -22.53 -24.84 6.65
N LYS A 101 -22.67 -23.58 7.08
CA LYS A 101 -23.93 -23.03 7.59
C LYS A 101 -25.08 -23.14 6.56
N ARG A 102 -24.82 -22.75 5.31
CA ARG A 102 -25.78 -22.87 4.20
C ARG A 102 -26.18 -24.31 3.87
N ARG A 103 -25.31 -25.31 4.13
CA ARG A 103 -25.64 -26.73 3.95
C ARG A 103 -26.53 -27.24 5.07
N ALA A 104 -26.27 -26.81 6.30
CA ALA A 104 -27.08 -27.15 7.47
C ALA A 104 -28.49 -26.52 7.38
N GLU A 105 -28.58 -25.28 6.88
CA GLU A 105 -29.84 -24.56 6.66
C GLU A 105 -30.66 -25.12 5.48
N ARG A 106 -30.06 -25.94 4.60
CA ARG A 106 -30.72 -26.57 3.46
C ARG A 106 -31.34 -27.94 3.74
N VAL A 107 -31.23 -28.47 4.96
CA VAL A 107 -31.94 -29.71 5.32
C VAL A 107 -33.41 -29.35 5.57
N PRO A 108 -34.36 -29.73 4.69
CA PRO A 108 -35.77 -29.62 5.02
C PRO A 108 -36.11 -30.74 6.00
N ASN A 109 -36.92 -30.37 6.98
CA ASN A 109 -37.67 -31.25 7.84
C ASN A 109 -38.39 -32.30 6.97
N ASP A 110 -37.95 -33.56 7.02
CA ASP A 110 -38.66 -34.67 6.39
C ASP A 110 -38.71 -35.83 7.40
N ARG A 111 -39.74 -35.77 8.24
CA ARG A 111 -40.50 -36.90 8.82
C ARG A 111 -41.70 -36.37 9.60
#